data_AF-A0A2E5YHX2-F1
#
_entry.id   AF-A0A2E5YHX2-F1
#
_cell.length_a   1.000
_cell.length_b   1.000
_cell.length_c   1.000
_cell.angle_alpha   90.00
_cell.angle_beta   90.00
_cell.angle_gamma   90.00
#
_symmetry.space_group_name_H-M   'P 1'
#
loop_
_entity.id
_entity.type
_entity.pdbx_description
1 polymer ?
#
loop_
_entity_poly.entity_id
_entity_poly.type
_entity_poly.pdbx_seq_one_letter_code
_entity_poly.pdbx_strand_id
1 'polypeptide(L)'
;MSEHEEHGDSHYIKIWAILLALLAVSFVGPMVGIQWLTLLTAFGIAVVKAYLVAVNFMHINLTPRFVIYTVATTLVFMLLFFAGAAPDVMKASGQHWQKPAWIEAERVWAAGEVSGENAHGEHH
;
A
#
# COMPACT_ATOMS: atom_id res chain seq x y z
N MET A 1 -40.15 -4.07 -19.29
CA MET A 1 -38.88 -4.01 -18.54
C MET A 1 -38.38 -5.45 -18.52
N SER A 2 -37.40 -5.76 -19.34
CA SER A 2 -37.10 -7.11 -19.84
C SER A 2 -36.36 -7.99 -18.82
N GLU A 3 -36.95 -9.14 -18.53
CA GLU A 3 -36.54 -10.19 -17.58
C GLU A 3 -35.23 -10.93 -17.96
N HIS A 4 -34.51 -10.48 -19.00
CA HIS A 4 -33.29 -11.11 -19.51
C HIS A 4 -31.99 -10.32 -19.25
N GLU A 5 -32.05 -9.13 -18.62
CA GLU A 5 -30.85 -8.37 -18.22
C GLU A 5 -30.52 -8.49 -16.72
N GLU A 6 -31.43 -9.02 -15.91
CA GLU A 6 -31.32 -9.02 -14.44
C GLU A 6 -30.26 -9.99 -13.88
N HIS A 7 -29.83 -10.98 -14.67
CA HIS A 7 -28.90 -12.01 -14.22
C HIS A 7 -27.41 -11.60 -14.31
N GLY A 8 -27.06 -10.61 -15.14
CA GLY A 8 -25.69 -10.09 -15.25
C GLY A 8 -25.33 -9.16 -14.09
N ASP A 9 -26.15 -8.14 -13.87
CA ASP A 9 -25.86 -7.05 -12.94
C ASP A 9 -25.90 -7.47 -11.48
N SER A 10 -26.82 -8.37 -11.12
CA SER A 10 -26.96 -8.87 -9.74
C SER A 10 -25.68 -9.55 -9.23
N HIS A 11 -24.92 -10.22 -10.10
CA HIS A 11 -23.68 -10.87 -9.72
C HIS A 11 -22.57 -9.85 -9.39
N TYR A 12 -22.35 -8.85 -10.25
CA TYR A 12 -21.35 -7.80 -10.01
C TYR A 12 -21.63 -6.98 -8.76
N ILE A 13 -22.91 -6.68 -8.50
CA ILE A 13 -23.34 -5.96 -7.28
C ILE A 13 -23.00 -6.79 -6.03
N LYS A 14 -23.20 -8.11 -6.06
CA LYS A 14 -22.83 -9.00 -4.94
C LYS A 14 -21.32 -8.96 -4.67
N ILE A 15 -20.49 -9.05 -5.71
CA ILE A 15 -19.02 -9.02 -5.54
C ILE A 15 -18.56 -7.64 -5.07
N TRP A 16 -19.14 -6.58 -5.61
CA TRP A 16 -18.88 -5.22 -5.14
C TRP A 16 -19.21 -5.07 -3.64
N ALA A 17 -20.36 -5.60 -3.19
CA ALA A 17 -20.73 -5.57 -1.79
C ALA A 17 -19.76 -6.38 -0.92
N ILE A 18 -19.28 -7.54 -1.39
CA ILE A 18 -18.24 -8.32 -0.70
C ILE A 18 -16.94 -7.51 -0.59
N LEU A 19 -16.50 -6.86 -1.68
CA LEU A 19 -15.30 -6.03 -1.66
C LEU A 19 -15.42 -4.85 -0.68
N LEU A 20 -16.61 -4.25 -0.60
CA LEU A 20 -16.91 -3.18 0.35
C LEU A 20 -16.94 -3.67 1.80
N ALA A 21 -17.50 -4.86 2.05
CA ALA A 21 -17.42 -5.50 3.36
C ALA A 21 -15.96 -5.80 3.76
N LEU A 22 -15.17 -6.38 2.85
CA LEU A 22 -13.74 -6.61 3.07
C LEU A 22 -12.97 -5.30 3.29
N LEU A 23 -13.41 -4.18 2.70
CA LEU A 23 -12.87 -2.84 2.98
C LEU A 23 -13.18 -2.40 4.41
N ALA A 24 -14.43 -2.53 4.85
CA ALA A 24 -14.82 -2.19 6.22
C ALA A 24 -14.02 -3.01 7.23
N VAL A 25 -13.85 -4.32 6.99
CA VAL A 25 -13.02 -5.18 7.86
C VAL A 25 -11.56 -4.73 7.88
N SER A 26 -10.96 -4.38 6.73
CA SER A 26 -9.59 -3.85 6.71
C SER A 26 -9.43 -2.52 7.47
N PHE A 27 -10.48 -1.70 7.50
CA PHE A 27 -10.45 -0.41 8.20
C PHE A 27 -10.62 -0.59 9.71
N VAL A 28 -11.48 -1.51 10.14
CA VAL A 28 -11.77 -1.75 11.56
C VAL A 28 -10.71 -2.66 12.22
N GLY A 29 -10.10 -3.59 11.46
CA GLY A 29 -9.11 -4.54 11.95
C GLY A 29 -7.94 -3.92 12.75
N PRO A 30 -7.31 -2.82 12.30
CA PRO A 30 -6.24 -2.16 13.03
C PRO A 30 -6.60 -1.64 14.43
N MET A 31 -7.90 -1.44 14.73
CA MET A 31 -8.36 -0.94 16.02
C MET A 31 -8.19 -1.96 17.16
N VAL A 32 -7.88 -3.22 16.84
CA VAL A 32 -7.60 -4.30 17.82
C VAL A 32 -6.24 -4.10 18.52
N GLY A 33 -5.36 -3.24 17.99
CA GLY A 33 -4.09 -2.86 18.63
C GLY A 33 -2.97 -3.91 18.56
N ILE A 34 -3.25 -5.10 18.01
CA ILE A 34 -2.26 -6.17 17.85
C ILE A 34 -1.59 -6.02 16.47
N GLN A 35 -0.35 -5.51 16.46
CA GLN A 35 0.36 -5.15 15.23
C GLN A 35 0.56 -6.32 14.24
N TRP A 36 1.09 -7.46 14.70
CA TRP A 36 1.38 -8.59 13.81
C TRP A 36 0.09 -9.21 13.23
N LEU A 37 -0.97 -9.30 14.04
CA LEU A 37 -2.27 -9.81 13.62
C LEU A 37 -2.92 -8.86 12.61
N THR A 38 -2.79 -7.56 12.84
CA THR A 38 -3.25 -6.51 11.91
C THR A 38 -2.53 -6.62 10.58
N LEU A 39 -1.21 -6.83 10.60
CA LEU A 39 -0.41 -7.00 9.38
C LEU A 39 -0.87 -8.25 8.60
N LEU A 40 -0.99 -9.39 9.28
CA LEU A 40 -1.42 -10.65 8.68
C LEU A 40 -2.83 -10.55 8.07
N THR A 41 -3.77 -9.98 8.80
CA THR A 41 -5.15 -9.80 8.33
C THR A 41 -5.24 -8.77 7.20
N ALA A 42 -4.51 -7.67 7.26
CA ALA A 42 -4.47 -6.67 6.20
C ALA A 42 -3.95 -7.26 4.87
N PHE A 43 -2.80 -7.95 4.91
CA PHE A 43 -2.26 -8.61 3.72
C PHE A 43 -3.15 -9.75 3.23
N GLY A 44 -3.70 -10.57 4.13
CA GLY A 44 -4.62 -11.65 3.77
C GLY A 44 -5.86 -11.13 3.04
N ILE A 45 -6.49 -10.07 3.56
CA ILE A 45 -7.65 -9.44 2.91
C ILE A 45 -7.26 -8.82 1.56
N ALA A 46 -6.07 -8.20 1.45
CA ALA A 46 -5.60 -7.64 0.20
C ALA A 46 -5.45 -8.71 -0.90
N VAL A 47 -4.93 -9.89 -0.57
CA VAL A 47 -4.83 -11.02 -1.51
C VAL A 47 -6.22 -11.50 -1.95
N VAL A 48 -7.16 -11.66 -1.01
CA VAL A 48 -8.53 -12.08 -1.34
C VAL A 48 -9.22 -11.08 -2.26
N LYS A 49 -9.08 -9.78 -1.99
CA LYS A 49 -9.63 -8.72 -2.86
C LYS A 49 -9.04 -8.79 -4.27
N ALA A 50 -7.71 -8.87 -4.38
CA ALA A 50 -7.04 -8.94 -5.67
C ALA A 50 -7.50 -10.16 -6.48
N TYR A 51 -7.65 -11.31 -5.83
CA TYR A 51 -8.17 -12.52 -6.46
C TYR A 51 -9.62 -12.36 -6.95
N LEU A 52 -10.52 -11.84 -6.10
CA LEU A 52 -11.92 -11.60 -6.49
C LEU A 52 -12.01 -10.64 -7.67
N VAL A 53 -11.19 -9.60 -7.71
CA VAL A 53 -11.14 -8.64 -8.82
C VAL A 53 -10.61 -9.30 -10.10
N ALA A 54 -9.53 -10.07 -10.01
CA ALA A 54 -8.94 -10.73 -11.17
C ALA A 54 -9.90 -11.75 -11.81
N VAL A 55 -10.63 -12.51 -11.00
CA VAL A 55 -11.56 -13.54 -11.49
C VAL A 55 -12.86 -12.92 -12.01
N ASN A 56 -13.46 -11.97 -11.26
CA ASN A 56 -14.82 -11.50 -11.54
C ASN A 56 -14.88 -10.22 -12.40
N PHE A 57 -13.91 -9.31 -12.28
CA PHE A 57 -13.92 -8.07 -13.05
C PHE A 57 -12.97 -8.13 -14.24
N MET A 58 -11.78 -8.73 -14.08
CA MET A 58 -10.83 -8.90 -15.19
C MET A 58 -11.09 -10.16 -16.02
N HIS A 59 -12.02 -11.03 -15.59
CA HIS A 59 -12.40 -12.26 -16.29
C HIS A 59 -11.21 -13.13 -16.69
N ILE A 60 -10.18 -13.19 -15.84
CA ILE A 60 -8.89 -13.82 -16.21
C ILE A 60 -9.03 -15.30 -16.57
N ASN A 61 -10.04 -16.00 -16.02
CA ASN A 61 -10.34 -17.40 -16.33
C ASN A 61 -10.87 -17.64 -17.74
N LEU A 62 -11.41 -16.61 -18.40
CA LEU A 62 -11.94 -16.69 -19.78
C LEU A 62 -10.88 -16.30 -20.82
N THR A 63 -9.73 -15.80 -20.37
CA THR A 63 -8.64 -15.36 -21.24
C THR A 63 -7.67 -16.51 -21.55
N PRO A 64 -6.90 -16.43 -22.66
CA PRO A 64 -5.90 -17.43 -22.98
C PRO A 64 -4.86 -17.59 -21.86
N ARG A 65 -4.41 -18.83 -21.62
CA ARG A 65 -3.49 -19.16 -20.50
C ARG A 65 -2.21 -18.32 -20.46
N PHE A 66 -1.74 -17.82 -21.60
CA PHE A 66 -0.56 -16.95 -21.65
C PHE A 66 -0.76 -15.64 -20.85
N VAL A 67 -1.99 -15.10 -20.79
CA VAL A 67 -2.29 -13.86 -20.06
C VAL A 67 -2.03 -14.04 -18.56
N ILE A 68 -2.42 -15.19 -18.00
CA ILE A 68 -2.15 -15.54 -16.60
C ILE A 68 -0.64 -15.60 -16.35
N TYR A 69 0.12 -16.23 -17.26
CA TYR A 69 1.58 -16.27 -17.14
C TYR A 69 2.21 -14.89 -17.23
N THR A 70 1.72 -14.01 -18.11
CA THR A 70 2.21 -12.63 -18.23
C THR A 70 1.95 -11.85 -16.95
N VAL A 71 0.73 -11.89 -16.41
CA VAL A 71 0.38 -11.20 -15.14
C VAL A 71 1.19 -11.77 -13.96
N ALA A 72 1.34 -13.09 -13.88
CA ALA A 72 2.18 -13.71 -12.84
C ALA A 72 3.64 -13.27 -12.96
N THR A 73 4.19 -13.23 -14.19
CA THR A 73 5.56 -12.82 -14.45
C THR A 73 5.79 -11.35 -14.08
N THR A 74 4.87 -10.45 -14.42
CA THR A 74 5.00 -9.04 -14.05
C THR A 74 4.89 -8.83 -12.54
N LEU A 75 4.03 -9.58 -11.84
CA LEU A 75 3.97 -9.56 -10.38
C LEU A 75 5.28 -10.07 -9.75
N VAL A 76 5.86 -11.15 -10.29
CA VAL A 76 7.16 -11.66 -9.84
C VAL A 76 8.26 -10.62 -10.05
N PHE A 77 8.34 -10.00 -11.23
CA PHE A 77 9.32 -8.94 -11.49
C PHE A 77 9.10 -7.71 -10.62
N MET A 78 7.85 -7.32 -10.36
CA MET A 78 7.53 -6.25 -9.42
C MET A 78 8.04 -6.58 -8.00
N LEU A 79 7.82 -7.80 -7.52
CA LEU A 79 8.28 -8.24 -6.20
C LEU A 79 9.81 -8.34 -6.13
N LEU A 80 10.46 -8.84 -7.19
CA LEU A 80 11.92 -8.90 -7.28
C LEU A 80 12.54 -7.50 -7.33
N PHE A 81 11.96 -6.57 -8.09
CA PHE A 81 12.38 -5.18 -8.14
C PHE A 81 12.23 -4.53 -6.77
N PHE A 82 11.07 -4.69 -6.11
CA PHE A 82 10.85 -4.19 -4.77
C PHE A 82 11.85 -4.78 -3.78
N ALA A 83 12.06 -6.10 -3.77
CA ALA A 83 13.02 -6.75 -2.88
C ALA A 83 14.47 -6.32 -3.14
N GLY A 84 14.83 -6.05 -4.40
CA GLY A 84 16.16 -5.56 -4.77
C GLY A 84 16.39 -4.09 -4.41
N ALA A 85 15.38 -3.24 -4.57
CA ALA A 85 15.46 -1.80 -4.24
C ALA A 85 15.23 -1.51 -2.75
N ALA A 86 14.47 -2.36 -2.03
CA ALA A 86 14.17 -2.20 -0.62
C ALA A 86 15.40 -1.99 0.28
N PRO A 87 16.47 -2.82 0.22
CA PRO A 87 17.63 -2.60 1.09
C PRO A 87 18.41 -1.32 0.76
N ASP A 88 18.28 -0.80 -0.46
CA ASP A 88 18.90 0.47 -0.86
C ASP A 88 18.09 1.66 -0.35
N VAL A 89 16.78 1.68 -0.60
CA VAL A 89 15.87 2.77 -0.20
C VAL A 89 15.64 2.82 1.32
N MET A 90 15.57 1.66 1.99
CA MET A 90 15.25 1.58 3.42
C MET A 90 16.48 1.79 4.33
N LYS A 91 17.68 1.99 3.76
CA LYS A 91 18.85 2.35 4.56
C LYS A 91 18.75 3.80 5.03
N ALA A 92 18.86 3.99 6.35
CA ALA A 92 18.87 5.32 6.97
C ALA A 92 20.16 6.15 6.71
N SER A 93 21.10 5.62 5.92
CA SER A 93 22.41 6.22 5.63
C SER A 93 22.96 5.75 4.28
N GLY A 94 23.55 6.67 3.50
CA GLY A 94 24.18 6.38 2.23
C GLY A 94 25.20 7.46 1.84
N GLN A 95 26.07 7.17 0.87
CA GLN A 95 27.20 8.05 0.49
C GLN A 95 26.77 9.45 0.00
N HIS A 96 25.55 9.60 -0.50
CA HIS A 96 24.96 10.89 -0.91
C HIS A 96 23.64 11.21 -0.20
N TRP A 97 23.41 10.61 0.97
CA TRP A 97 22.16 10.81 1.70
C TRP A 97 22.18 12.17 2.43
N GLN A 98 21.63 13.21 1.79
CA GLN A 98 21.45 14.50 2.42
C GLN A 98 20.23 14.46 3.34
N LYS A 99 20.47 14.47 4.65
CA LYS A 99 19.40 14.67 5.61
C LYS A 99 18.94 16.11 5.47
N PRO A 100 17.63 16.37 5.37
CA PRO A 100 17.16 17.74 5.27
C PRO A 100 17.52 18.52 6.54
N ALA A 101 17.89 19.80 6.35
CA ALA A 101 18.49 20.66 7.38
C ALA A 101 17.67 20.78 8.69
N TRP A 102 16.35 20.59 8.62
CA TRP A 102 15.48 20.59 9.81
C TRP A 102 15.71 19.40 10.75
N ILE A 103 16.13 18.23 10.24
CA ILE A 103 16.47 17.05 11.07
C ILE A 103 17.76 17.30 11.86
N GLU A 104 18.69 18.07 11.27
CA GLU A 104 19.93 18.46 11.93
C GLU A 104 19.67 19.55 12.97
N ALA A 105 18.89 20.60 12.62
CA ALA A 105 18.48 21.64 13.56
C ALA A 105 17.76 21.09 14.81
N GLU A 106 16.86 20.11 14.61
CA GLU A 106 16.14 19.45 15.72
C GLU A 106 17.07 18.59 16.58
N ARG A 107 18.08 17.94 15.98
CA ARG A 107 19.12 17.20 16.72
C ARG A 107 20.00 18.13 17.56
N VAL A 108 20.43 19.27 17.01
CA VAL A 108 21.27 20.25 17.73
C VAL A 108 20.49 20.92 18.86
N TRP A 109 19.19 21.19 18.66
CA TRP A 109 18.29 21.68 19.71
C TRP A 109 18.09 20.63 20.82
N ALA A 110 17.85 19.37 20.47
CA ALA A 110 17.70 18.28 21.43
C ALA A 110 19.01 17.91 22.18
N ALA A 111 20.18 18.13 21.57
CA ALA A 111 21.49 17.94 22.18
C ALA A 111 21.87 19.09 23.16
N GLY A 112 21.08 20.16 23.22
CA GLY A 112 21.36 21.31 24.08
C GLY A 112 22.53 22.17 23.61
N GLU A 113 22.98 21.99 22.37
CA GLU A 113 24.15 22.71 21.80
C GLU A 113 23.78 24.10 21.27
N VAL A 114 22.49 24.46 21.22
CA VAL A 114 22.03 25.83 20.96
C VAL A 114 21.65 26.49 22.29
N SER A 115 22.63 27.17 22.91
CA SER A 115 22.32 28.26 23.84
C SER A 115 21.73 29.41 23.02
N GLY A 116 20.58 29.92 23.42
CA GLY A 116 19.83 30.95 22.70
C GLY A 116 20.55 32.28 22.63
N GLU A 117 21.46 32.44 21.68
CA GLU A 117 22.03 33.72 21.29
C GLU A 117 22.08 33.81 19.77
N ASN A 118 20.97 34.32 19.22
CA ASN A 118 20.84 35.16 18.01
C ASN A 118 19.43 35.00 17.42
N ALA A 119 18.43 35.40 18.20
CA ALA A 119 17.14 35.81 17.67
C ALA A 119 17.20 37.32 17.40
N HIS A 120 17.52 37.73 16.16
CA HIS A 120 16.92 38.86 15.43
C HIS A 120 17.77 39.31 14.21
N GLY A 121 17.10 39.44 13.06
CA GLY A 121 17.55 40.21 11.88
C GLY A 121 17.63 39.33 10.62
N GLU A 122 16.88 39.54 9.54
CA GLU A 122 16.03 40.65 9.13
C GLU A 122 14.92 40.13 8.21
N HIS A 123 13.70 40.66 8.42
CA HIS A 123 12.74 40.86 7.34
C HIS A 123 13.32 41.92 6.40
N HIS A 124 13.41 41.66 5.09
CA HIS A 124 13.03 42.56 3.98
C HIS A 124 13.17 41.85 2.64
#